data_AF-F5XQU0-F1
#
_entry.id   AF-F5XQU0-F1
#
_cell.length_a   1.000
_cell.length_b   1.000
_cell.length_c   1.000
_cell.angle_alpha   90.00
_cell.angle_beta   90.00
_cell.angle_gamma   90.00
#
_symmetry.space_group_name_H-M   'P 1'
#
loop_
_entity.id
_entity.type
_entity.pdbx_description
1 polymer ?
#
loop_
_entity_poly.entity_id
_entity_poly.type
_entity_poly.pdbx_seq_one_letter_code
_entity_poly.pdbx_strand_id
1 'polypeptide(L)'
;MPTSAELLLLDTSAAVALVDPDHVAHDAVRDRVRGHRLGLAGHAEFETFSVLTRLPGAKRVAPEAAIRLIQIGFPETRHLSRTAAELLLTEVGRRGVAGGAVYDALVAAAAGEHALLLVSRDARAMATYRAMGIDAELVGLP
;
A
#
# COMPACT_ATOMS: atom_id res chain seq x y z
N MET A 1 -27.20 -12.44 6.95
CA MET A 1 -26.70 -11.42 6.00
C MET A 1 -25.22 -11.68 5.83
N PRO A 2 -24.65 -11.74 4.62
CA PRO A 2 -23.20 -11.78 4.50
C PRO A 2 -22.70 -10.42 5.03
N THR A 3 -21.95 -10.43 6.11
CA THR A 3 -21.20 -9.25 6.55
C THR A 3 -20.31 -8.88 5.37
N SER A 4 -20.55 -7.71 4.75
CA SER A 4 -19.70 -7.24 3.66
C SER A 4 -18.26 -7.24 4.18
N ALA A 5 -17.38 -8.04 3.58
CA ALA A 5 -15.98 -8.04 3.93
C ALA A 5 -15.45 -6.61 3.81
N GLU A 6 -14.85 -6.10 4.88
CA GLU A 6 -14.27 -4.76 4.91
C GLU A 6 -13.12 -4.68 3.90
N LEU A 7 -13.01 -3.55 3.21
CA LEU A 7 -11.95 -3.30 2.24
C LEU A 7 -10.77 -2.67 2.97
N LEU A 8 -9.59 -3.27 2.82
CA LEU A 8 -8.32 -2.72 3.26
C LEU A 8 -7.49 -2.30 2.06
N LEU A 9 -6.77 -1.19 2.19
CA LEU A 9 -5.70 -0.85 1.28
C LEU A 9 -4.36 -1.22 1.89
N LEU A 10 -3.46 -1.73 1.05
CA LEU A 10 -2.08 -2.02 1.44
C LEU A 10 -1.14 -1.01 0.77
N ASP A 11 -0.09 -0.64 1.50
CA ASP A 11 1.08 -0.02 0.89
C ASP A 11 1.98 -1.10 0.26
N THR A 12 3.06 -0.66 -0.38
CA THR A 12 4.04 -1.54 -1.03
C THR A 12 4.66 -2.54 -0.07
N SER A 13 4.97 -2.11 1.15
CA SER A 13 5.68 -2.94 2.14
C SER A 13 4.83 -4.10 2.64
N ALA A 14 3.54 -3.87 2.91
CA ALA A 14 2.59 -4.91 3.27
C ALA A 14 2.22 -5.78 2.06
N ALA A 15 2.04 -5.19 0.87
CA ALA A 15 1.72 -5.91 -0.35
C ALA A 15 2.82 -6.91 -0.72
N VAL A 16 4.08 -6.49 -0.73
CA VAL A 16 5.24 -7.35 -1.02
C VAL A 16 5.36 -8.47 0.01
N ALA A 17 5.19 -8.17 1.29
CA ALA A 17 5.20 -9.19 2.34
C ALA A 17 4.08 -10.23 2.18
N LEU A 18 2.89 -9.81 1.73
CA LEU A 18 1.77 -10.71 1.49
C LEU A 18 2.02 -11.65 0.30
N VAL A 19 2.71 -11.19 -0.74
CA VAL A 19 2.84 -11.95 -2.00
C VAL A 19 4.14 -12.75 -2.11
N ASP A 20 5.15 -12.46 -1.30
CA ASP A 20 6.37 -13.28 -1.15
C ASP A 20 6.20 -14.24 0.05
N PRO A 21 5.96 -15.55 -0.16
CA PRO A 21 5.80 -16.52 0.92
C PRO A 21 7.05 -16.70 1.79
N ASP A 22 8.22 -16.36 1.26
CA ASP A 22 9.48 -16.41 2.01
C ASP A 22 9.75 -15.12 2.81
N HIS A 23 8.86 -14.13 2.72
CA HIS A 23 9.01 -12.90 3.48
C HIS A 23 8.74 -13.17 4.96
N VAL A 24 9.62 -12.68 5.85
CA VAL A 24 9.54 -12.93 7.30
C VAL A 24 8.21 -12.49 7.93
N ALA A 25 7.54 -11.50 7.35
CA ALA A 25 6.25 -11.00 7.79
C ALA A 25 5.05 -11.59 7.04
N HIS A 26 5.24 -12.58 6.15
CA HIS A 26 4.19 -13.13 5.30
C HIS A 26 2.99 -13.61 6.11
N ASP A 27 3.23 -14.46 7.10
CA ASP A 27 2.17 -15.02 7.95
C ASP A 27 1.43 -13.92 8.74
N ALA A 28 2.16 -12.97 9.30
CA ALA A 28 1.56 -11.87 10.06
C ALA A 28 0.66 -10.99 9.19
N VAL A 29 1.11 -10.64 7.98
CA VAL A 29 0.29 -9.85 7.04
C VAL A 29 -0.91 -10.67 6.56
N ARG A 30 -0.70 -11.92 6.14
CA ARG A 30 -1.76 -12.83 5.70
C ARG A 30 -2.84 -12.99 6.76
N ASP A 31 -2.46 -13.19 8.01
CA ASP A 31 -3.40 -13.40 9.11
C ASP A 31 -4.16 -12.11 9.43
N ARG A 32 -3.52 -10.94 9.35
CA ARG A 32 -4.19 -9.64 9.54
C ARG A 32 -5.23 -9.34 8.47
N VAL A 33 -4.93 -9.65 7.22
CA VAL A 33 -5.81 -9.30 6.08
C VAL A 33 -6.84 -10.40 5.77
N ARG A 34 -6.79 -11.53 6.47
CA ARG A 34 -7.68 -12.67 6.26
C ARG A 34 -9.15 -12.22 6.37
N GLY A 35 -9.97 -12.63 5.41
CA GLY A 35 -11.41 -12.31 5.37
C GLY A 35 -11.74 -10.90 4.90
N HIS A 36 -10.75 -10.07 4.53
CA HIS A 36 -10.96 -8.74 3.97
C HIS A 36 -10.88 -8.75 2.44
N ARG A 37 -11.50 -7.76 1.81
CA ARG A 37 -11.23 -7.42 0.40
C ARG A 37 -9.97 -6.56 0.37
N LEU A 38 -9.13 -6.75 -0.65
CA LEU A 38 -7.80 -6.13 -0.69
C LEU A 38 -7.61 -5.28 -1.94
N GLY A 39 -7.03 -4.10 -1.74
CA GLY A 39 -6.56 -3.20 -2.80
C GLY A 39 -5.19 -2.63 -2.45
N LEU A 40 -4.51 -2.05 -3.43
CA LEU A 40 -3.34 -1.20 -3.22
C LEU A 40 -3.77 0.27 -3.14
N ALA A 41 -3.05 1.05 -2.34
CA ALA A 41 -3.26 2.49 -2.21
C ALA A 41 -2.48 3.26 -3.28
N GLY A 42 -3.12 3.50 -4.42
CA GLY A 42 -2.67 4.38 -5.48
C GLY A 42 -1.25 4.09 -5.96
N HIS A 43 -0.29 4.92 -5.53
CA HIS A 43 1.11 4.79 -5.93
C HIS A 43 1.75 3.46 -5.51
N ALA A 44 1.24 2.81 -4.46
CA ALA A 44 1.69 1.50 -4.01
C ALA A 44 1.55 0.42 -5.08
N GLU A 45 0.61 0.54 -6.04
CA GLU A 45 0.49 -0.39 -7.16
C GLU A 45 1.74 -0.39 -8.04
N PHE A 46 2.18 0.81 -8.44
CA PHE A 46 3.35 0.98 -9.30
C PHE A 46 4.64 0.61 -8.58
N GLU A 47 4.75 0.96 -7.31
CA GLU A 47 5.93 0.63 -6.53
C GLU A 47 6.00 -0.87 -6.24
N THR A 48 4.87 -1.55 -5.97
CA THR A 48 4.81 -3.02 -5.85
C THR A 48 5.28 -3.68 -7.14
N PHE A 49 4.79 -3.24 -8.30
CA PHE A 49 5.27 -3.73 -9.59
C PHE A 49 6.79 -3.53 -9.76
N SER A 50 7.29 -2.34 -9.43
CA SER A 50 8.73 -2.03 -9.48
C SER A 50 9.53 -2.95 -8.57
N VAL A 51 9.08 -3.19 -7.34
CA VAL A 51 9.75 -4.07 -6.39
C VAL A 51 9.79 -5.50 -6.90
N LEU A 52 8.64 -6.07 -7.29
CA LEU A 52 8.56 -7.47 -7.75
C LEU A 52 9.46 -7.74 -8.96
N THR A 53 9.53 -6.78 -9.89
CA THR A 53 10.33 -6.91 -11.12
C THR A 53 11.82 -6.62 -10.94
N ARG A 54 12.22 -6.04 -9.81
CA ARG A 54 13.64 -5.74 -9.47
C ARG A 54 14.24 -6.68 -8.42
N LEU A 55 13.48 -7.64 -7.90
CA LEU A 55 13.99 -8.62 -6.94
C LEU A 55 15.22 -9.39 -7.52
N PRO A 56 16.15 -9.83 -6.66
CA PRO A 56 17.35 -10.52 -7.10
C PRO A 56 17.09 -12.00 -7.45
N GLY A 57 17.85 -12.52 -8.41
CA GLY A 57 17.92 -13.96 -8.72
C GLY A 57 16.55 -14.58 -9.04
N ALA A 58 16.31 -15.77 -8.48
CA ALA A 58 15.09 -16.54 -8.71
C ALA A 58 13.81 -15.88 -8.15
N LYS A 59 13.93 -14.87 -7.28
CA LYS A 59 12.78 -14.11 -6.77
C LYS A 59 12.29 -13.04 -7.75
N ARG A 60 13.05 -12.73 -8.82
CA ARG A 60 12.61 -11.75 -9.81
C ARG A 60 11.35 -12.21 -10.52
N VAL A 61 10.30 -11.40 -10.45
CA VAL A 61 9.04 -11.68 -11.14
C VAL A 61 9.08 -11.04 -12.52
N ALA A 62 8.69 -11.80 -13.55
CA ALA A 62 8.54 -11.25 -14.90
C ALA A 62 7.41 -10.18 -14.92
N PRO A 63 7.53 -9.09 -15.71
CA PRO A 63 6.54 -8.01 -15.75
C PRO A 63 5.08 -8.48 -15.89
N GLU A 64 4.80 -9.38 -16.82
CA GLU A 64 3.44 -9.88 -17.07
C GLU A 64 2.92 -10.72 -15.89
N ALA A 65 3.81 -11.45 -15.22
CA ALA A 65 3.46 -12.19 -14.02
C ALA A 65 3.19 -11.26 -12.83
N ALA A 66 3.97 -10.18 -12.69
CA ALA A 66 3.75 -9.16 -11.67
C ALA A 66 2.40 -8.45 -11.85
N ILE A 67 2.02 -8.09 -13.08
CA ILE A 67 0.71 -7.51 -13.39
C ILE A 67 -0.41 -8.47 -12.95
N ARG A 68 -0.35 -9.74 -13.35
CA ARG A 68 -1.37 -10.73 -12.97
C ARG A 68 -1.45 -10.92 -11.46
N LEU A 69 -0.31 -11.00 -10.79
CA LEU A 69 -0.23 -11.14 -9.34
C LEU A 69 -0.89 -9.94 -8.64
N ILE A 70 -0.62 -8.72 -9.10
CA ILE A 70 -1.24 -7.50 -8.54
C ILE A 70 -2.75 -7.50 -8.78
N GLN A 71 -3.20 -7.78 -10.01
CA GLN A 71 -4.63 -7.75 -10.37
C GLN A 71 -5.45 -8.81 -9.61
N ILE A 72 -4.88 -10.00 -9.38
CA ILE A 72 -5.55 -11.09 -8.67
C ILE A 72 -5.49 -10.87 -7.15
N GLY A 73 -4.36 -10.42 -6.63
CA GLY A 73 -4.15 -10.22 -5.19
C GLY A 73 -4.86 -8.99 -4.63
N PHE A 74 -5.01 -7.95 -5.45
CA PHE A 74 -5.50 -6.63 -5.03
C PHE A 74 -6.57 -6.05 -5.97
N PRO A 75 -7.68 -6.77 -6.21
CA PRO A 75 -8.70 -6.36 -7.19
C PRO A 75 -9.42 -5.06 -6.82
N GLU A 76 -9.30 -4.59 -5.57
CA GLU A 76 -9.97 -3.39 -5.07
C GLU A 76 -9.05 -2.18 -4.95
N THR A 77 -7.95 -2.16 -5.71
CA THR A 77 -7.00 -1.03 -5.76
C THR A 77 -7.73 0.30 -6.00
N ARG A 78 -7.36 1.32 -5.20
CA ARG A 78 -7.95 2.67 -5.27
C ARG A 78 -6.87 3.68 -5.59
N HIS A 79 -7.12 4.48 -6.63
CA HIS A 79 -6.25 5.56 -7.02
C HIS A 79 -6.75 6.90 -6.50
N LEU A 80 -5.81 7.80 -6.27
CA LEU A 80 -6.09 9.20 -5.98
C LEU A 80 -6.78 9.85 -7.19
N SER A 81 -7.85 10.60 -6.94
CA SER A 81 -8.51 11.36 -7.99
C SER A 81 -7.58 12.42 -8.58
N ARG A 82 -7.88 12.84 -9.82
CA ARG A 82 -7.16 13.94 -10.48
C ARG A 82 -7.15 15.22 -9.62
N THR A 83 -8.29 15.58 -9.06
CA THR A 83 -8.42 16.80 -8.26
C THR A 83 -7.58 16.73 -6.98
N ALA A 84 -7.60 15.59 -6.28
CA ALA A 84 -6.76 15.44 -5.09
C ALA A 84 -5.25 15.39 -5.44
N ALA A 85 -4.88 14.79 -6.58
CA ALA A 85 -3.50 14.81 -7.06
C ALA A 85 -3.00 16.23 -7.38
N GLU A 86 -3.84 17.08 -7.99
CA GLU A 86 -3.53 18.49 -8.27
C GLU A 86 -3.30 19.30 -6.98
N LEU A 87 -4.02 18.98 -5.89
CA LEU A 87 -3.89 19.66 -4.60
C LEU A 87 -2.79 19.09 -3.70
N LEU A 88 -2.32 17.87 -3.95
CA LEU A 88 -1.45 17.13 -3.04
C LEU A 88 -0.12 17.86 -2.77
N LEU A 89 0.49 18.50 -3.78
CA LEU A 89 1.78 19.19 -3.62
C LEU A 89 1.70 20.36 -2.62
N THR A 90 0.60 21.11 -2.65
CA THR A 90 0.34 22.16 -1.65
C THR A 90 0.19 21.56 -0.26
N GLU A 91 -0.53 20.44 -0.17
CA GLU A 91 -0.84 19.81 1.11
C GLU A 91 0.39 19.17 1.78
N VAL A 92 1.23 18.47 1.01
CA VAL A 92 2.49 17.90 1.55
C VAL A 92 3.44 19.01 2.02
N GLY A 93 3.52 20.12 1.30
CA GLY A 93 4.29 21.30 1.72
C GLY A 93 3.77 21.89 3.03
N ARG A 94 2.44 22.06 3.15
CA ARG A 94 1.80 22.56 4.38
C ARG A 94 2.03 21.65 5.58
N ARG A 95 2.12 20.33 5.35
CA ARG A 95 2.32 19.31 6.38
C ARG A 95 3.79 19.01 6.67
N GLY A 96 4.73 19.69 6.01
CA GLY A 96 6.16 19.48 6.18
C GLY A 96 6.67 18.13 5.66
N VAL A 97 5.90 17.48 4.78
CA VAL A 97 6.31 16.23 4.11
C VAL A 97 7.15 16.59 2.88
N ALA A 98 8.37 16.07 2.82
CA ALA A 98 9.33 16.39 1.77
C ALA A 98 10.24 15.20 1.42
N GLY A 99 10.97 15.31 0.30
CA GLY A 99 11.89 14.28 -0.17
C GLY A 99 11.19 12.98 -0.54
N GLY A 100 11.80 11.83 -0.22
CA GLY A 100 11.24 10.51 -0.56
C GLY A 100 9.88 10.22 0.10
N ALA A 101 9.56 10.88 1.22
CA ALA A 101 8.27 10.72 1.91
C ALA A 101 7.07 11.22 1.08
N VAL A 102 7.29 11.97 -0.01
CA VAL A 102 6.22 12.36 -0.92
C VAL A 102 5.57 11.14 -1.60
N TYR A 103 6.32 10.05 -1.82
CA TYR A 103 5.73 8.82 -2.35
C TYR A 103 4.80 8.15 -1.34
N ASP A 104 5.18 8.14 -0.05
CA ASP A 104 4.29 7.70 1.03
C ASP A 104 3.05 8.62 1.13
N ALA A 105 3.19 9.92 0.88
CA ALA A 105 2.06 10.84 0.88
C ALA A 105 1.07 10.58 -0.26
N LEU A 106 1.53 10.12 -1.44
CA LEU A 106 0.63 9.66 -2.51
C LEU A 106 -0.19 8.44 -2.09
N VAL A 107 0.44 7.49 -1.40
CA VAL A 107 -0.21 6.31 -0.83
C VAL A 107 -1.24 6.74 0.23
N ALA A 108 -0.81 7.59 1.17
CA ALA A 108 -1.66 8.13 2.22
C ALA A 108 -2.87 8.89 1.66
N ALA A 109 -2.65 9.77 0.68
CA ALA A 109 -3.71 10.55 0.07
C ALA A 109 -4.74 9.65 -0.62
N ALA A 110 -4.30 8.59 -1.30
CA ALA A 110 -5.23 7.62 -1.90
C ALA A 110 -6.06 6.89 -0.82
N ALA A 111 -5.45 6.44 0.28
CA ALA A 111 -6.21 5.82 1.37
C ALA A 111 -7.18 6.81 2.05
N GLY A 112 -6.73 8.04 2.29
CA GLY A 112 -7.51 9.10 2.91
C GLY A 112 -8.69 9.58 2.07
N GLU A 113 -8.53 9.72 0.75
CA GLU A 113 -9.62 10.11 -0.16
C GLU A 113 -10.77 9.10 -0.14
N HIS A 114 -10.44 7.81 -0.03
CA HIS A 114 -11.44 6.73 0.00
C HIS A 114 -11.89 6.36 1.43
N ALA A 115 -11.33 6.99 2.46
CA ALA A 115 -11.58 6.72 3.87
C ALA A 115 -11.43 5.23 4.24
N LEU A 116 -10.36 4.61 3.75
CA LEU A 116 -10.04 3.19 3.98
C LEU A 116 -8.80 3.06 4.87
N LEU A 117 -8.80 2.07 5.75
CA LEU A 117 -7.64 1.73 6.57
C LEU A 117 -6.46 1.32 5.67
N LEU A 118 -5.30 1.95 5.88
CA LEU A 118 -4.04 1.59 5.24
C LEU A 118 -3.24 0.62 6.11
N VAL A 119 -2.95 -0.58 5.60
CA VAL A 119 -2.07 -1.55 6.26
C VAL A 119 -0.64 -1.41 5.71
N SER A 120 0.32 -1.27 6.61
CA SER A 120 1.74 -1.05 6.29
C SER A 120 2.67 -1.94 7.11
N ARG A 121 3.84 -2.26 6.55
CA ARG A 121 5.00 -2.82 7.25
C ARG A 121 6.10 -1.79 7.50
N ASP A 122 6.06 -0.63 6.87
CA ASP A 122 7.12 0.38 6.98
C ASP A 122 6.86 1.33 8.16
N ALA A 123 7.53 1.07 9.28
CA ALA A 123 7.46 1.92 10.46
C ALA A 123 7.89 3.38 10.19
N ARG A 124 8.72 3.63 9.17
CA ARG A 124 9.16 4.98 8.79
C ARG A 124 8.04 5.74 8.08
N ALA A 125 7.31 5.08 7.18
CA ALA A 125 6.19 5.66 6.45
C ALA A 125 5.03 6.06 7.37
N MET A 126 4.89 5.41 8.53
CA MET A 126 3.90 5.76 9.55
C MET A 126 3.96 7.23 9.99
N ALA A 127 5.14 7.85 9.98
CA ALA A 127 5.27 9.28 10.29
C ALA A 127 4.56 10.15 9.23
N THR A 128 4.71 9.81 7.96
CA THR A 128 4.01 10.46 6.84
C THR A 128 2.51 10.20 6.92
N TYR A 129 2.07 8.97 7.20
CA TYR A 129 0.65 8.63 7.28
C TYR A 129 -0.07 9.42 8.39
N ARG A 130 0.57 9.53 9.56
CA ARG A 130 0.08 10.40 10.65
C ARG A 130 0.09 11.87 10.25
N ALA A 131 1.16 12.35 9.60
CA ALA A 131 1.23 13.74 9.13
C ALA A 131 0.12 14.05 8.13
N MET A 132 -0.25 13.10 7.27
CA MET A 132 -1.37 13.19 6.32
C MET A 132 -2.75 13.00 6.96
N GLY A 133 -2.80 12.57 8.23
CA GLY A 133 -4.04 12.47 9.02
C GLY A 133 -4.95 11.33 8.61
N ILE A 134 -4.38 10.22 8.14
CA ILE A 134 -5.14 9.03 7.73
C ILE A 134 -5.03 7.91 8.77
N ASP A 135 -6.01 7.01 8.77
CA ASP A 135 -5.96 5.80 9.57
C ASP A 135 -5.01 4.79 8.90
N ALA A 136 -3.91 4.50 9.59
CA ALA A 136 -2.93 3.51 9.15
C ALA A 136 -2.53 2.59 10.30
N GLU A 137 -2.38 1.30 9.98
CA GLU A 137 -1.98 0.25 10.91
C GLU A 137 -0.62 -0.32 10.49
N LEU A 138 0.30 -0.41 11.45
CA LEU A 138 1.56 -1.12 11.28
C LEU A 138 1.38 -2.59 11.71
N VAL A 139 1.47 -3.52 10.75
CA VAL A 139 1.36 -4.96 11.02
C VAL A 139 2.74 -5.60 11.21
N GLY A 140 2.84 -6.75 11.87
CA GLY A 140 4.03 -7.63 11.80
C GLY A 140 5.36 -7.02 12.27
N LEU A 141 5.35 -6.18 13.31
CA LEU A 141 6.56 -5.63 13.96
C LEU A 141 7.66 -6.71 14.11
N PRO A 142 8.94 -6.34 13.92
CA PRO A 142 10.05 -7.30 13.95
C PRO A 142 10.14 -8.06 15.28
#